data_AF-A0A3A8LW12-F1
#
_entry.id   AF-A0A3A8LW12-F1
#
_cell.length_a   1.000
_cell.length_b   1.000
_cell.length_c   1.000
_cell.angle_alpha   90.00
_cell.angle_beta   90.00
_cell.angle_gamma   90.00
#
_symmetry.space_group_name_H-M   'P 1'
#
loop_
_entity.id
_entity.type
_entity.pdbx_description
1 polymer ?
#
loop_
_entity_poly.entity_id
_entity_poly.type
_entity_poly.pdbx_seq_one_letter_code
_entity_poly.pdbx_strand_id
1 'polypeptide(L)'
;DYGWDAGGRLTKVTGVAGEGGSVTTHYRYGWDGLRVARTTGAQTSTYLWAGGALVEERLAGQPALLPTQGGRMTVAVGAERLAHDGMGSAVGRSPATGAGARQQYDAWGAHRNGTAPTSAQASLGYTGHAYDAESGLTYAQQRWLDTGTGRFLSEDPVEAGAYLEKPQGLNPWLYANGNPTRYTDPDGRLAIKRNRSDFGVSFQEGETVEEAYFHAMQLGVSGKRLETLQGLMS
;
A
#
# COMPACT_ATOMS: atom_id res chain seq x y z
N ASP A 1 -12.78 17.53 1.59
CA ASP A 1 -12.76 17.35 3.06
C ASP A 1 -12.42 15.93 3.46
N TYR A 2 -11.66 15.79 4.54
CA TYR A 2 -11.26 14.50 5.11
C TYR A 2 -11.86 14.32 6.51
N GLY A 3 -12.33 13.12 6.83
CA GLY A 3 -12.79 12.72 8.15
C GLY A 3 -11.94 11.58 8.70
N TRP A 4 -11.61 11.65 9.98
CA TRP A 4 -10.66 10.75 10.65
C TRP A 4 -11.28 10.17 11.91
N ASP A 5 -10.86 8.96 12.30
CA ASP A 5 -11.15 8.43 13.64
C ASP A 5 -10.06 8.81 14.65
N ALA A 6 -10.27 8.46 15.93
CA ALA A 6 -9.33 8.76 17.00
C ALA A 6 -7.96 8.06 16.86
N GLY A 7 -7.87 7.02 16.02
CA GLY A 7 -6.63 6.33 15.70
C GLY A 7 -5.91 6.91 14.48
N GLY A 8 -6.34 8.05 13.96
CA GLY A 8 -5.73 8.69 12.79
C GLY A 8 -6.02 7.97 11.47
N ARG A 9 -7.06 7.12 11.40
CA ARG A 9 -7.44 6.43 10.16
C ARG A 9 -8.51 7.21 9.41
N LEU A 10 -8.37 7.29 8.09
CA LEU A 10 -9.27 8.05 7.22
C LEU A 10 -10.62 7.33 7.12
N THR A 11 -11.69 7.90 7.69
CA THR A 11 -13.04 7.31 7.66
C THR A 11 -13.93 7.88 6.57
N LYS A 12 -13.59 9.08 6.06
CA LYS A 12 -14.39 9.77 5.05
C LYS A 12 -13.53 10.64 4.15
N VAL A 13 -13.79 10.61 2.85
CA VAL A 13 -13.32 11.61 1.89
C VAL A 13 -14.53 12.21 1.20
N THR A 14 -14.60 13.53 1.15
CA THR A 14 -15.58 14.27 0.36
C THR A 14 -14.82 15.08 -0.68
N GLY A 15 -14.97 14.72 -1.95
CA GLY A 15 -14.32 15.35 -3.10
C GLY A 15 -15.31 15.82 -4.16
N VAL A 16 -14.81 16.48 -5.19
CA VAL A 16 -15.63 16.96 -6.32
C VAL A 16 -15.58 15.90 -7.43
N ALA A 17 -16.74 15.33 -7.81
CA ALA A 17 -16.85 14.61 -9.06
C ALA A 17 -16.61 15.57 -10.23
N GLY A 18 -16.13 15.05 -11.37
CA GLY A 18 -15.74 15.82 -12.56
C GLY A 18 -16.79 16.79 -13.14
N GLU A 19 -18.01 16.87 -12.58
CA GLU A 19 -19.09 17.78 -12.95
C GLU A 19 -19.76 18.45 -11.72
N GLY A 20 -18.98 18.96 -10.76
CA GLY A 20 -19.49 19.86 -9.70
C GLY A 20 -20.35 19.21 -8.60
N GLY A 21 -20.64 17.91 -8.70
CA GLY A 21 -21.25 17.13 -7.63
C GLY A 21 -20.25 16.76 -6.54
N SER A 22 -20.65 16.84 -5.28
CA SER A 22 -19.84 16.34 -4.17
C SER A 22 -20.04 14.82 -4.03
N VAL A 23 -18.96 14.05 -4.07
CA VAL A 23 -18.98 12.60 -3.83
C VAL A 23 -18.31 12.34 -2.49
N THR A 24 -19.03 11.62 -1.63
CA THR A 24 -18.52 11.19 -0.34
C THR A 24 -18.31 9.69 -0.33
N THR A 25 -17.08 9.30 0.03
CA THR A 25 -16.65 7.93 0.19
C THR A 25 -16.34 7.67 1.66
N HIS A 26 -16.92 6.62 2.21
CA HIS A 26 -16.72 6.17 3.58
C HIS A 26 -15.85 4.92 3.62
N TYR A 27 -15.00 4.82 4.64
CA TYR A 27 -14.14 3.66 4.87
C TYR A 27 -14.44 3.04 6.24
N ARG A 28 -14.34 1.71 6.30
CA ARG A 28 -14.41 0.94 7.56
C ARG A 28 -13.16 0.09 7.69
N TYR A 29 -12.71 -0.06 8.93
CA TYR A 29 -11.50 -0.78 9.28
C TYR A 29 -11.81 -1.93 10.23
N GLY A 30 -11.03 -3.00 10.13
CA GLY A 30 -11.04 -4.11 11.07
C GLY A 30 -10.39 -3.74 12.40
N TRP A 31 -10.39 -4.70 13.32
CA TRP A 31 -9.73 -4.58 14.61
C TRP A 31 -8.19 -4.51 14.46
N ASP A 32 -7.67 -5.06 13.36
CA ASP A 32 -6.26 -5.04 12.94
C ASP A 32 -5.84 -3.73 12.25
N GLY A 33 -6.76 -2.78 12.09
CA GLY A 33 -6.51 -1.51 11.43
C GLY A 33 -6.54 -1.55 9.90
N LEU A 34 -6.79 -2.71 9.29
CA LEU A 34 -6.86 -2.84 7.83
C LEU A 34 -8.25 -2.48 7.31
N ARG A 35 -8.31 -1.83 6.15
CA ARG A 35 -9.56 -1.39 5.50
C ARG A 35 -10.35 -2.62 5.08
N VAL A 36 -11.54 -2.81 5.62
CA VAL A 36 -12.43 -3.94 5.31
C VAL A 36 -13.57 -3.56 4.38
N ALA A 37 -13.92 -2.27 4.30
CA ALA A 37 -14.92 -1.80 3.37
C ALA A 37 -14.70 -0.36 2.91
N ARG A 38 -15.19 -0.08 1.70
CA ARG A 38 -15.34 1.24 1.12
C ARG A 38 -16.75 1.39 0.57
N THR A 39 -17.42 2.50 0.86
CA THR A 39 -18.77 2.79 0.37
C THR A 39 -18.86 4.19 -0.23
N THR A 40 -19.28 4.27 -1.49
CA THR A 40 -19.52 5.54 -2.21
C THR A 40 -20.94 5.52 -2.76
N GLY A 41 -21.82 6.36 -2.19
CA GLY A 41 -23.26 6.28 -2.45
C GLY A 41 -23.80 4.89 -2.09
N ALA A 42 -24.44 4.20 -3.04
CA ALA A 42 -24.95 2.83 -2.86
C ALA A 42 -23.91 1.73 -3.16
N GLN A 43 -22.74 2.09 -3.68
CA GLN A 43 -21.72 1.11 -4.09
C GLN A 43 -20.83 0.77 -2.89
N THR A 44 -20.79 -0.50 -2.49
CA THR A 44 -19.92 -0.98 -1.42
C THR A 44 -18.95 -2.03 -1.97
N SER A 45 -17.67 -1.83 -1.69
CA SER A 45 -16.60 -2.79 -1.94
C SER A 45 -16.06 -3.31 -0.61
N THR A 46 -15.69 -4.59 -0.54
CA THR A 46 -15.17 -5.23 0.67
C THR A 46 -13.81 -5.86 0.43
N TYR A 47 -13.00 -5.94 1.49
CA TYR A 47 -11.64 -6.43 1.44
C TYR A 47 -11.41 -7.44 2.56
N LEU A 48 -10.84 -8.59 2.22
CA LEU A 48 -10.45 -9.62 3.17
C LEU A 48 -8.93 -9.70 3.24
N TRP A 49 -8.41 -9.71 4.47
CA TRP A 49 -6.99 -9.74 4.77
C TRP A 49 -6.63 -11.01 5.53
N ALA A 50 -5.45 -11.56 5.25
CA ALA A 50 -4.86 -12.64 6.05
C ALA A 50 -3.36 -12.41 6.16
N GLY A 51 -2.84 -12.35 7.40
CA GLY A 51 -1.41 -12.13 7.65
C GLY A 51 -0.87 -10.83 7.03
N GLY A 52 -1.67 -9.76 6.99
CA GLY A 52 -1.28 -8.47 6.39
C GLY A 52 -1.34 -8.42 4.85
N ALA A 53 -1.64 -9.53 4.19
CA ALA A 53 -1.82 -9.59 2.75
C ALA A 53 -3.31 -9.55 2.36
N LEU A 54 -3.64 -8.86 1.27
CA LEU A 54 -4.98 -8.86 0.70
C LEU A 54 -5.24 -10.22 0.05
N VAL A 55 -6.28 -10.92 0.49
CA VAL A 55 -6.66 -12.24 -0.05
C VAL A 55 -7.92 -12.20 -0.90
N GLU A 56 -8.79 -11.21 -0.70
CA GLU A 56 -9.95 -10.98 -1.54
C GLU A 56 -10.25 -9.49 -1.64
N GLU A 57 -10.47 -9.01 -2.86
CA GLU A 57 -11.07 -7.72 -3.16
C GLU A 57 -12.41 -7.97 -3.85
N ARG A 58 -13.51 -7.50 -3.26
CA ARG A 58 -14.85 -7.62 -3.86
C ARG A 58 -15.38 -6.24 -4.17
N LEU A 59 -15.24 -5.83 -5.42
CA LEU A 59 -15.71 -4.54 -5.91
C LEU A 59 -17.23 -4.54 -6.09
N ALA A 60 -17.85 -3.36 -5.99
CA ALA A 60 -19.29 -3.23 -6.11
C ALA A 60 -19.80 -3.80 -7.46
N GLY A 61 -20.74 -4.75 -7.41
CA GLY A 61 -21.30 -5.38 -8.60
C GLY A 61 -20.35 -6.32 -9.37
N GLN A 62 -19.17 -6.63 -8.82
CA GLN A 62 -18.19 -7.52 -9.44
C GLN A 62 -18.04 -8.84 -8.66
N PRO A 63 -17.59 -9.92 -9.31
CA PRO A 63 -17.17 -11.13 -8.61
C PRO A 63 -15.98 -10.84 -7.69
N ALA A 64 -15.73 -11.76 -6.74
CA ALA A 64 -14.54 -11.72 -5.91
C ALA A 64 -13.27 -11.78 -6.77
N LEU A 65 -12.37 -10.82 -6.56
CA LEU A 65 -11.06 -10.75 -7.17
C LEU A 65 -10.05 -11.32 -6.18
N LEU A 66 -9.43 -12.43 -6.56
CA LEU A 66 -8.45 -13.13 -5.72
C LEU A 66 -7.02 -12.82 -6.20
N PRO A 67 -6.19 -12.19 -5.37
CA PRO A 67 -4.77 -12.00 -5.66
C PRO A 67 -4.02 -13.34 -5.73
N THR A 68 -3.27 -13.56 -6.79
CA THR A 68 -2.36 -14.70 -6.94
C THR A 68 -0.93 -14.23 -6.73
N GLN A 69 -0.22 -14.87 -5.80
CA GLN A 69 1.17 -14.56 -5.49
C GLN A 69 2.13 -15.37 -6.38
N GLY A 70 3.17 -14.70 -6.88
CA GLY A 70 4.35 -15.29 -7.49
C GLY A 70 5.59 -14.83 -6.74
N GLY A 71 6.11 -15.69 -5.86
CA GLY A 71 7.11 -15.26 -4.87
C GLY A 71 6.50 -14.25 -3.89
N ARG A 72 7.03 -13.03 -3.84
CA ARG A 72 6.58 -11.93 -2.95
C ARG A 72 5.72 -10.86 -3.63
N MET A 73 5.22 -11.15 -4.82
CA MET A 73 4.52 -10.17 -5.65
C MET A 73 3.22 -10.75 -6.18
N THR A 74 2.18 -9.91 -6.20
CA THR A 74 0.87 -10.27 -6.78
C THR A 74 0.96 -10.28 -8.30
N VAL A 75 1.05 -11.45 -8.93
CA VAL A 75 1.19 -11.60 -10.40
C VAL A 75 -0.14 -11.62 -11.15
N ALA A 76 -1.25 -11.79 -10.44
CA ALA A 76 -2.59 -11.73 -11.00
C ALA A 76 -3.61 -11.31 -9.94
N VAL A 77 -4.72 -10.71 -10.37
CA VAL A 77 -5.87 -10.41 -9.53
C VAL A 77 -7.12 -10.85 -10.27
N GLY A 78 -7.78 -11.90 -9.78
CA GLY A 78 -8.82 -12.59 -10.53
C GLY A 78 -8.27 -13.11 -11.86
N ALA A 79 -8.86 -12.69 -12.98
CA ALA A 79 -8.43 -13.10 -14.31
C ALA A 79 -7.43 -12.12 -14.97
N GLU A 80 -7.14 -10.98 -14.34
CA GLU A 80 -6.16 -10.00 -14.83
C GLU A 80 -4.74 -10.42 -14.45
N ARG A 81 -3.80 -10.36 -15.40
CA ARG A 81 -2.36 -10.57 -15.17
C ARG A 81 -1.64 -9.24 -15.05
N LEU A 82 -0.69 -9.18 -14.12
CA LEU A 82 0.04 -7.95 -13.78
C LEU A 82 1.53 -8.09 -14.10
N ALA A 83 2.09 -7.01 -14.63
CA ALA A 83 3.52 -6.82 -14.81
C ALA A 83 3.97 -5.63 -13.94
N HIS A 84 5.14 -5.78 -13.32
CA HIS A 84 5.63 -4.82 -12.33
C HIS A 84 6.94 -4.18 -12.76
N ASP A 85 7.17 -2.97 -12.24
CA ASP A 85 8.46 -2.30 -12.36
C ASP A 85 9.47 -2.74 -11.29
N GLY A 86 10.65 -2.10 -11.35
CA GLY A 86 11.73 -2.27 -10.40
C GLY A 86 11.44 -1.72 -9.00
N MET A 87 10.26 -1.16 -8.72
CA MET A 87 9.77 -0.79 -7.38
C MET A 87 8.52 -1.59 -6.93
N GLY A 88 7.96 -2.42 -7.80
CA GLY A 88 6.81 -3.28 -7.51
C GLY A 88 5.48 -2.68 -7.93
N SER A 89 5.49 -1.51 -8.57
CA SER A 89 4.30 -0.86 -9.10
C SER A 89 3.73 -1.67 -10.26
N ALA A 90 2.42 -1.81 -10.32
CA ALA A 90 1.75 -2.48 -11.44
C ALA A 90 1.77 -1.58 -12.71
N VAL A 91 2.68 -1.83 -13.63
CA VAL A 91 2.89 -1.03 -14.86
C VAL A 91 2.31 -1.66 -16.12
N GLY A 92 1.97 -2.95 -16.07
CA GLY A 92 1.28 -3.64 -17.17
C GLY A 92 0.11 -4.44 -16.64
N ARG A 93 -1.02 -4.33 -17.34
CA ARG A 93 -2.29 -4.96 -16.97
C ARG A 93 -2.86 -5.67 -18.18
N SER A 94 -2.97 -6.99 -18.10
CA SER A 94 -3.50 -7.82 -19.18
C SER A 94 -4.81 -8.45 -18.72
N PRO A 95 -5.98 -7.95 -19.17
CA PRO A 95 -7.27 -8.52 -18.81
C PRO A 95 -7.44 -9.92 -19.43
N ALA A 96 -8.47 -10.65 -18.98
CA ALA A 96 -8.83 -11.95 -19.55
C ALA A 96 -9.23 -11.86 -21.03
N THR A 97 -9.85 -10.73 -21.40
CA THR A 97 -10.32 -10.43 -22.75
C THR A 97 -10.02 -8.98 -23.09
N GLY A 98 -9.77 -8.70 -24.38
CA GLY A 98 -9.46 -7.35 -24.86
C GLY A 98 -7.97 -6.99 -24.78
N ALA A 99 -7.68 -5.73 -25.07
CA ALA A 99 -6.31 -5.21 -25.09
C ALA A 99 -5.80 -4.94 -23.68
N GLY A 100 -4.52 -5.25 -23.44
CA GLY A 100 -3.82 -4.85 -22.22
C GLY A 100 -3.55 -3.36 -22.16
N ALA A 101 -3.34 -2.86 -20.94
CA ALA A 101 -2.97 -1.48 -20.67
C ALA A 101 -1.57 -1.40 -20.06
N ARG A 102 -0.90 -0.27 -20.27
CA ARG A 102 0.32 0.10 -19.55
C ARG A 102 0.08 1.37 -18.77
N GLN A 103 0.68 1.44 -17.59
CA GLN A 103 0.65 2.59 -16.71
C GLN A 103 2.08 2.99 -16.37
N GLN A 104 2.32 4.30 -16.28
CA GLN A 104 3.60 4.86 -15.86
C GLN A 104 3.35 5.80 -14.69
N TYR A 105 4.15 5.62 -13.65
CA TYR A 105 4.14 6.45 -12.46
C TYR A 105 5.31 7.42 -12.50
N ASP A 106 5.16 8.57 -11.85
CA ASP A 106 6.32 9.36 -11.43
C ASP A 106 6.96 8.76 -10.18
N ALA A 107 7.98 9.44 -9.63
CA ALA A 107 8.68 8.97 -8.44
C ALA A 107 7.79 8.91 -7.20
N TRP A 108 6.65 9.60 -7.16
CA TRP A 108 5.76 9.68 -5.98
C TRP A 108 4.45 8.90 -6.16
N GLY A 109 4.30 8.21 -7.29
CA GLY A 109 3.14 7.38 -7.61
C GLY A 109 2.04 8.07 -8.39
N ALA A 110 2.24 9.32 -8.84
CA ALA A 110 1.27 9.99 -9.68
C ALA A 110 1.32 9.42 -11.11
N HIS A 111 0.15 9.23 -11.73
CA HIS A 111 0.07 8.71 -13.09
C HIS A 111 0.60 9.72 -14.11
N ARG A 112 1.64 9.36 -14.86
CA ARG A 112 2.20 10.17 -15.96
C ARG A 112 1.67 9.77 -17.33
N ASN A 113 1.44 8.48 -17.54
CA ASN A 113 0.92 7.93 -18.79
C ASN A 113 0.07 6.70 -18.50
N GLY A 114 -1.00 6.53 -19.27
CA GLY A 114 -2.08 5.59 -18.98
C GLY A 114 -3.06 6.12 -17.94
N THR A 115 -4.18 5.42 -17.78
CA THR A 115 -5.24 5.79 -16.84
C THR A 115 -5.11 4.96 -15.57
N ALA A 116 -5.35 5.58 -14.41
CA ALA A 116 -5.46 4.89 -13.15
C ALA A 116 -6.58 3.82 -13.18
N PRO A 117 -6.49 2.75 -12.37
CA PRO A 117 -7.58 1.79 -12.23
C PRO A 117 -8.89 2.50 -11.83
N THR A 118 -10.00 2.10 -12.45
CA THR A 118 -11.33 2.55 -12.05
C THR A 118 -11.83 1.77 -10.83
N SER A 119 -12.93 2.21 -10.22
CA SER A 119 -13.55 1.53 -9.08
C SER A 119 -14.08 0.12 -9.37
N ALA A 120 -14.16 -0.27 -10.64
CA ALA A 120 -14.56 -1.60 -11.12
C ALA A 120 -13.36 -2.48 -11.53
N GLN A 121 -12.13 -2.00 -11.36
CA GLN A 121 -10.90 -2.74 -11.66
C GLN A 121 -10.11 -3.01 -10.38
N ALA A 122 -9.30 -4.07 -10.40
CA ALA A 122 -8.42 -4.42 -9.28
C ALA A 122 -7.57 -3.21 -8.87
N SER A 123 -7.54 -2.89 -7.58
CA SER A 123 -6.95 -1.64 -7.09
C SER A 123 -5.42 -1.63 -7.06
N LEU A 124 -4.75 -2.78 -7.21
CA LEU A 124 -3.29 -2.89 -7.07
C LEU A 124 -2.51 -1.94 -8.01
N GLY A 125 -1.73 -1.02 -7.46
CA GLY A 125 -1.10 0.05 -8.22
C GLY A 125 0.35 0.29 -7.81
N TYR A 126 0.65 1.55 -7.47
CA TYR A 126 1.98 2.03 -7.14
C TYR A 126 2.59 1.27 -5.95
N THR A 127 3.82 0.76 -6.13
CA THR A 127 4.57 -0.05 -5.16
C THR A 127 3.79 -1.20 -4.50
N GLY A 128 2.74 -1.70 -5.16
CA GLY A 128 1.88 -2.78 -4.63
C GLY A 128 0.77 -2.32 -3.68
N HIS A 129 0.56 -1.01 -3.52
CA HIS A 129 -0.55 -0.46 -2.74
C HIS A 129 -1.85 -0.39 -3.54
N ALA A 130 -2.98 -0.26 -2.85
CA ALA A 130 -4.30 -0.16 -3.49
C ALA A 130 -4.62 1.29 -3.87
N TYR A 131 -4.79 1.56 -5.16
CA TYR A 131 -5.29 2.84 -5.64
C TYR A 131 -6.81 2.94 -5.44
N ASP A 132 -7.27 4.08 -4.92
CA ASP A 132 -8.67 4.37 -4.70
C ASP A 132 -9.18 5.40 -5.72
N ALA A 133 -9.95 4.94 -6.71
CA ALA A 133 -10.37 5.77 -7.84
C ALA A 133 -11.28 6.95 -7.44
N GLU A 134 -12.03 6.80 -6.35
CA GLU A 134 -13.00 7.79 -5.88
C GLU A 134 -12.34 8.94 -5.13
N SER A 135 -11.24 8.67 -4.41
CA SER A 135 -10.48 9.70 -3.69
C SER A 135 -9.22 10.16 -4.42
N GLY A 136 -8.71 9.38 -5.39
CA GLY A 136 -7.41 9.61 -6.03
C GLY A 136 -6.21 9.31 -5.12
N LEU A 137 -6.44 8.70 -3.95
CA LEU A 137 -5.42 8.38 -2.98
C LEU A 137 -4.94 6.93 -3.13
N THR A 138 -3.73 6.67 -2.64
CA THR A 138 -3.16 5.32 -2.57
C THR A 138 -3.20 4.81 -1.13
N TYR A 139 -3.89 3.70 -0.90
CA TYR A 139 -4.01 3.06 0.40
C TYR A 139 -2.83 2.13 0.66
N ALA A 140 -1.94 2.56 1.55
CA ALA A 140 -0.78 1.81 2.00
C ALA A 140 -1.07 1.10 3.33
N GLN A 141 -2.24 0.49 3.50
CA GLN A 141 -2.68 -0.20 4.72
C GLN A 141 -2.88 0.69 5.96
N GLN A 142 -1.82 1.22 6.55
CA GLN A 142 -1.94 2.02 7.77
C GLN A 142 -2.14 3.49 7.50
N ARG A 143 -1.64 3.95 6.35
CA ARG A 143 -1.69 5.35 5.93
C ARG A 143 -2.19 5.48 4.51
N TRP A 144 -2.67 6.68 4.21
CA TRP A 144 -3.13 7.08 2.89
C TRP A 144 -2.11 8.02 2.26
N LEU A 145 -1.56 7.62 1.13
CA LEU A 145 -0.61 8.39 0.34
C LEU A 145 -1.36 9.28 -0.65
N ASP A 146 -1.11 10.59 -0.55
CA ASP A 146 -1.40 11.54 -1.60
C ASP A 146 -0.21 11.60 -2.56
N THR A 147 -0.39 11.05 -3.75
CA THR A 147 0.66 10.97 -4.78
C THR A 147 0.96 12.33 -5.40
N GLY A 148 0.04 13.30 -5.33
CA GLY A 148 0.26 14.65 -5.83
C GLY A 148 1.24 15.45 -4.98
N THR A 149 1.25 15.20 -3.67
CA THR A 149 2.20 15.83 -2.72
C THR A 149 3.36 14.91 -2.34
N GLY A 150 3.26 13.61 -2.62
CA GLY A 150 4.26 12.60 -2.27
C GLY A 150 4.33 12.31 -0.76
N ARG A 151 3.23 12.51 -0.03
CA ARG A 151 3.19 12.42 1.43
C ARG A 151 2.00 11.63 1.94
N PHE A 152 2.13 11.09 3.13
CA PHE A 152 1.00 10.53 3.86
C PHE A 152 0.10 11.64 4.39
N LEU A 153 -1.21 11.36 4.41
CA LEU A 153 -2.22 12.28 4.93
C LEU A 153 -2.32 12.26 6.47
N SER A 154 -1.84 11.21 7.12
CA SER A 154 -1.81 11.06 8.58
C SER A 154 -0.38 10.90 9.08
N GLU A 155 -0.18 11.26 10.35
CA GLU A 155 1.06 11.04 11.08
C GLU A 155 1.36 9.52 11.21
N ASP A 156 2.65 9.17 11.25
CA ASP A 156 3.12 7.81 11.43
C ASP A 156 2.66 7.26 12.80
N PRO A 157 1.96 6.12 12.84
CA PRO A 157 1.56 5.52 14.11
C PRO A 157 2.74 4.94 14.92
N VAL A 158 3.93 4.81 14.35
CA VAL A 158 5.11 4.31 15.06
C VAL A 158 5.70 5.43 15.94
N GLU A 159 5.97 5.10 17.22
CA GLU A 159 6.39 6.07 18.24
C GLU A 159 7.69 6.80 17.89
N ALA A 160 7.78 8.07 18.33
CA ALA A 160 8.92 8.96 18.06
C ALA A 160 10.28 8.39 18.50
N GLY A 161 10.30 7.49 19.48
CA GLY A 161 11.50 6.82 19.97
C GLY A 161 12.24 6.02 18.89
N ALA A 162 11.50 5.43 17.93
CA ALA A 162 12.08 4.71 16.80
C ALA A 162 12.85 5.62 15.83
N TYR A 163 12.62 6.94 15.89
CA TYR A 163 13.22 7.92 14.97
C TYR A 163 14.39 8.69 15.57
N LEU A 164 14.70 8.50 16.86
CA LEU A 164 15.80 9.20 17.53
C LEU A 164 17.17 8.88 16.90
N GLU A 165 17.30 7.71 16.27
CA GLU A 165 18.51 7.29 15.56
C GLU A 165 18.51 7.68 14.07
N LYS A 166 17.35 8.05 13.51
CA LYS A 166 17.16 8.35 12.08
C LYS A 166 16.46 9.70 11.91
N PRO A 167 17.19 10.80 11.65
CA PRO A 167 16.63 12.13 11.50
C PRO A 167 15.51 12.23 10.45
N GLN A 168 15.48 11.34 9.46
CA GLN A 168 14.43 11.28 8.44
C GLN A 168 13.07 10.89 9.04
N GLY A 169 13.03 10.12 10.13
CA GLY A 169 11.80 9.73 10.82
C GLY A 169 11.16 10.86 11.64
N LEU A 170 11.86 11.99 11.82
CA LEU A 170 11.32 13.17 12.49
C LEU A 170 10.22 13.88 11.69
N ASN A 171 10.04 13.52 10.41
CA ASN A 171 8.92 13.98 9.60
C ASN A 171 7.91 12.83 9.40
N PRO A 172 6.84 12.78 10.22
CA PRO A 172 5.93 11.64 10.26
C PRO A 172 5.04 11.49 9.01
N TRP A 173 5.11 12.43 8.06
CA TRP A 173 4.32 12.41 6.83
C TRP A 173 5.11 11.91 5.61
N LEU A 174 6.39 11.55 5.77
CA LEU A 174 7.21 11.13 4.63
C LEU A 174 6.84 9.73 4.13
N TYR A 175 6.55 9.65 2.84
CA TYR A 175 6.60 8.38 2.13
C TYR A 175 8.06 8.02 1.81
N ALA A 176 8.44 6.76 2.03
CA ALA A 176 9.73 6.21 1.61
C ALA A 176 10.96 7.04 2.06
N ASN A 177 10.94 7.62 3.27
CA ASN A 177 11.96 8.54 3.79
C ASN A 177 12.30 9.71 2.84
N GLY A 178 11.32 10.15 2.05
CA GLY A 178 11.52 11.21 1.05
C GLY A 178 12.34 10.80 -0.17
N ASN A 179 12.68 9.51 -0.33
CA ASN A 179 13.39 9.00 -1.51
C ASN A 179 12.72 7.73 -2.07
N PRO A 180 11.57 7.88 -2.74
CA PRO A 180 10.77 6.78 -3.27
C PRO A 180 11.38 6.07 -4.49
N THR A 181 12.50 6.57 -5.02
CA THR A 181 13.27 5.85 -6.06
C THR A 181 14.19 4.77 -5.49
N ARG A 182 14.45 4.82 -4.18
CA ARG A 182 15.35 3.91 -3.45
C ARG A 182 14.63 3.09 -2.39
N TYR A 183 13.60 3.67 -1.78
CA TYR A 183 12.85 3.05 -0.70
C TYR A 183 11.38 2.88 -1.07
N THR A 184 10.72 1.92 -0.44
CA THR A 184 9.27 1.71 -0.47
C THR A 184 8.77 1.56 0.96
N ASP A 185 7.56 2.00 1.28
CA ASP A 185 6.92 1.74 2.58
C ASP A 185 5.80 0.71 2.39
N PRO A 186 6.03 -0.61 2.66
CA PRO A 186 5.12 -1.68 2.21
C PRO A 186 3.74 -1.69 2.88
N ASP A 187 3.66 -1.25 4.14
CA ASP A 187 2.43 -1.25 4.94
C ASP A 187 2.13 0.13 5.53
N GLY A 188 2.85 1.18 5.13
CA GLY A 188 2.61 2.53 5.60
C GLY A 188 3.08 2.76 7.02
N ARG A 189 4.14 2.09 7.49
CA ARG A 189 4.80 2.34 8.79
C ARG A 189 6.30 2.54 8.67
N LEU A 190 6.93 1.98 7.64
CA LEU A 190 8.38 1.93 7.57
C LEU A 190 8.89 1.85 6.13
N ALA A 191 9.77 2.79 5.80
CA ALA A 191 10.51 2.76 4.55
C ALA A 191 11.62 1.69 4.55
N ILE A 192 11.49 0.70 3.68
CA ILE A 192 12.52 -0.31 3.41
C ILE A 192 13.27 -0.02 2.11
N LYS A 193 14.58 -0.29 2.08
CA LYS A 193 15.39 -0.14 0.86
C LYS A 193 15.08 -1.29 -0.08
N ARG A 194 14.80 -0.99 -1.35
CA ARG A 194 14.62 -2.04 -2.36
C ARG A 194 15.96 -2.42 -2.96
N ASN A 195 16.48 -3.60 -2.63
CA ASN A 195 17.71 -4.13 -3.23
C ASN A 195 17.40 -5.01 -4.45
N ARG A 196 18.25 -4.94 -5.49
CA ARG A 196 18.09 -5.66 -6.76
C ARG A 196 18.21 -7.19 -6.64
N SER A 197 18.73 -7.72 -5.53
CA SER A 197 18.95 -9.14 -5.26
C SER A 197 17.79 -9.82 -4.51
N ASP A 198 16.78 -9.06 -4.10
CA ASP A 198 15.98 -9.43 -2.94
C ASP A 198 14.55 -9.83 -3.28
N PHE A 199 14.43 -11.06 -3.78
CA PHE A 199 13.29 -11.91 -3.45
C PHE A 199 13.36 -12.44 -2.00
N GLY A 200 14.41 -12.07 -1.24
CA GLY A 200 14.57 -12.25 0.20
C GLY A 200 14.42 -10.92 0.96
N VAL A 201 14.35 -10.93 2.29
CA VAL A 201 14.38 -9.68 3.08
C VAL A 201 15.81 -9.16 3.01
N SER A 202 16.04 -7.92 2.58
CA SER A 202 17.34 -7.29 2.75
C SER A 202 17.32 -6.26 3.86
N PHE A 203 18.22 -6.46 4.81
CA PHE A 203 18.57 -5.51 5.85
C PHE A 203 19.38 -4.34 5.26
N GLN A 204 19.22 -3.15 5.82
CA GLN A 204 20.02 -1.99 5.48
C GLN A 204 21.45 -2.16 6.01
N GLU A 205 22.41 -1.62 5.27
CA GLU A 205 23.81 -1.60 5.69
C GLU A 205 23.93 -0.69 6.92
N GLY A 206 24.24 -1.28 8.09
CA GLY A 206 24.26 -0.59 9.39
C GLY A 206 23.04 -0.83 10.29
N GLU A 207 22.09 -1.68 9.89
CA GLU A 207 20.94 -2.06 10.70
C GLU A 207 21.36 -3.00 11.85
N THR A 208 20.92 -2.70 13.07
CA THR A 208 21.13 -3.56 14.23
C THR A 208 20.25 -4.81 14.14
N VAL A 209 20.65 -5.88 14.86
CA VAL A 209 19.87 -7.14 14.89
C VAL A 209 18.46 -6.92 15.44
N GLU A 210 18.30 -5.96 16.35
CA GLU A 210 17.03 -5.61 16.98
C GLU A 210 16.09 -4.87 16.00
N GLU A 211 16.64 -3.96 15.18
CA GLU A 211 15.91 -3.33 14.07
C GLU A 211 15.49 -4.35 13.01
N ALA A 212 16.40 -5.26 12.66
CA ALA A 212 16.14 -6.36 11.73
C ALA A 212 15.01 -7.28 12.22
N TYR A 213 14.96 -7.54 13.53
CA TYR A 213 13.92 -8.31 14.18
C TYR A 213 12.57 -7.57 14.18
N PHE A 214 12.56 -6.26 14.50
CA PHE A 214 11.36 -5.44 14.45
C PHE A 214 10.79 -5.30 13.03
N HIS A 215 11.63 -5.07 12.04
CA HIS A 215 11.22 -5.02 10.63
C HIS A 215 10.66 -6.36 10.16
N ALA A 216 11.30 -7.47 10.55
CA ALA A 216 10.80 -8.80 10.24
C ALA A 216 9.42 -9.07 10.87
N MET A 217 9.19 -8.65 12.13
CA MET A 217 7.88 -8.77 12.77
C MET A 217 6.80 -7.90 12.10
N GLN A 218 7.11 -6.64 11.76
CA GLN A 218 6.16 -5.73 11.10
C GLN A 218 5.80 -6.19 9.69
N LEU A 219 6.72 -6.86 8.99
CA LEU A 219 6.49 -7.47 7.68
C LEU A 219 5.85 -8.88 7.75
N GLY A 220 5.44 -9.34 8.93
CA GLY A 220 4.80 -10.65 9.12
C GLY A 220 5.72 -11.85 8.85
N VAL A 221 7.05 -11.66 8.91
CA VAL A 221 8.03 -12.74 8.73
C VAL A 221 7.97 -13.64 9.97
N SER A 222 7.62 -14.91 9.78
CA SER A 222 7.56 -15.91 10.85
C SER A 222 8.45 -17.13 10.56
N GLY A 223 8.75 -17.90 11.62
CA GLY A 223 9.52 -19.15 11.56
C GLY A 223 11.04 -18.97 11.70
N LYS A 224 11.81 -19.96 11.22
CA LYS A 224 13.28 -20.09 11.43
C LYS A 224 14.11 -18.82 11.21
N ARG A 225 13.67 -17.92 10.34
CA ARG A 225 14.37 -16.64 10.07
C ARG A 225 14.22 -15.63 11.20
N LEU A 226 13.07 -15.59 11.88
CA LEU A 226 12.83 -14.77 13.05
C LEU A 226 13.55 -15.33 14.28
N GLU A 227 13.56 -16.67 14.44
CA GLU A 227 14.32 -17.38 15.49
C GLU A 227 15.83 -17.14 15.36
N THR A 228 16.35 -17.08 14.13
CA THR A 228 17.76 -16.77 13.87
C THR A 228 18.11 -15.35 14.30
N LEU A 229 17.23 -14.37 14.06
CA LEU A 229 17.43 -12.99 14.51
C LEU A 229 17.32 -12.88 16.03
N GLN A 230 16.36 -13.58 16.64
CA GLN A 230 16.20 -13.62 18.09
C GLN A 230 17.44 -14.24 18.79
N GLY A 231 18.03 -15.28 18.20
CA GLY A 231 19.26 -15.92 18.71
C GLY A 231 20.54 -15.09 18.50
N LEU A 232 20.49 -14.03 17.69
CA LEU A 232 21.59 -13.05 17.55
C LEU A 232 21.47 -11.88 18.53
N MET A 233 20.35 -11.79 19.27
CA MET A 233 20.12 -10.81 20.35
C MET A 233 20.51 -11.34 21.74
N SER A 234 20.87 -12.62 21.86
CA SER A 234 21.35 -13.28 23.09
C SER A 234 22.86 -13.46 23.09
#